data_AF-A0A5C5VDJ8-F1
#
_entry.id   AF-A0A5C5VDJ8-F1
#
_cell.length_a   1.000
_cell.length_b   1.000
_cell.length_c   1.000
_cell.angle_alpha   90.00
_cell.angle_beta   90.00
_cell.angle_gamma   90.00
#
_symmetry.space_group_name_H-M   'P 1'
#
loop_
_entity.id
_entity.type
_entity.pdbx_description
1 polymer ?
#
loop_
_entity_poly.entity_id
_entity_poly.type
_entity_poly.pdbx_seq_one_letter_code
_entity_poly.pdbx_strand_id
1 'polypeptide(L)'
;MAILTEIRDPRVSDVTVTYVEVSPDMRQAKVHVSVMGDDAKGKLCLHGLQSSAGFLQSKISQRIDTRYTPQLKFELDMGVKNSIAMTKLLNEVLEDRPEQPGNDPDSDESTTQPDD
;
A
#
# COMPACT_ATOMS: atom_id res chain seq x y z
N MET A 1 -11.66 3.63 -17.12
CA MET A 1 -11.17 4.47 -16.01
C MET A 1 -12.28 5.36 -15.43
N ALA A 2 -13.37 4.80 -14.89
CA ALA A 2 -14.54 5.60 -14.51
C ALA A 2 -14.28 6.61 -13.37
N ILE A 3 -13.37 6.28 -12.43
CA ILE A 3 -13.04 7.15 -11.31
C ILE A 3 -12.33 8.43 -11.77
N LEU A 4 -11.40 8.34 -12.71
CA LEU A 4 -10.61 9.48 -13.20
C LEU A 4 -11.30 10.29 -14.30
N THR A 5 -12.18 9.66 -15.09
CA THR A 5 -12.73 10.31 -16.29
C THR A 5 -14.22 10.63 -16.22
N GLU A 6 -14.97 10.00 -15.31
CA GLU A 6 -16.44 10.12 -15.29
C GLU A 6 -16.99 10.73 -13.99
N ILE A 7 -16.20 10.78 -12.90
CA ILE A 7 -16.60 11.47 -11.66
C ILE A 7 -16.44 12.98 -11.85
N ARG A 8 -17.49 13.74 -11.51
CA ARG A 8 -17.52 15.22 -11.59
C ARG A 8 -17.54 15.89 -10.21
N ASP A 9 -17.07 15.22 -9.17
CA ASP A 9 -16.96 15.82 -7.83
C ASP A 9 -15.57 16.49 -7.70
N PRO A 10 -15.50 17.82 -7.45
CA PRO A 10 -14.23 18.54 -7.33
C PRO A 10 -13.38 18.08 -6.14
N ARG A 11 -13.98 17.37 -5.16
CA ARG A 11 -13.25 16.77 -4.03
C ARG A 11 -12.48 15.52 -4.43
N VAL A 12 -12.84 14.89 -5.54
CA VAL A 12 -12.20 13.69 -6.06
C VAL A 12 -11.17 14.10 -7.10
N SER A 13 -9.95 14.40 -6.64
CA SER A 13 -8.81 14.74 -7.50
C SER A 13 -7.58 13.92 -7.11
N ASP A 14 -6.71 13.65 -8.08
CA ASP A 14 -5.41 12.98 -7.87
C ASP A 14 -5.51 11.63 -7.14
N VAL A 15 -6.52 10.84 -7.52
CA VAL A 15 -6.83 9.54 -6.92
C VAL A 15 -6.30 8.40 -7.77
N THR A 16 -5.63 7.45 -7.12
CA THR A 16 -5.17 6.20 -7.74
C THR A 16 -5.77 5.03 -6.97
N VAL A 17 -6.40 4.09 -7.69
CA VAL A 17 -6.82 2.81 -7.08
C VAL A 17 -5.58 1.92 -6.98
N THR A 18 -5.23 1.48 -5.77
CA THR A 18 -4.06 0.63 -5.53
C THR A 18 -4.44 -0.84 -5.46
N TYR A 19 -5.56 -1.16 -4.81
CA TYR A 19 -5.99 -2.53 -4.59
C TYR A 19 -7.51 -2.62 -4.43
N VAL A 20 -8.09 -3.78 -4.72
CA VAL A 20 -9.52 -4.05 -4.54
C VAL A 20 -9.71 -5.45 -3.96
N GLU A 21 -10.39 -5.52 -2.82
CA GLU A 21 -10.85 -6.77 -2.22
C GLU A 21 -12.33 -6.96 -2.54
N VAL A 22 -12.69 -8.11 -3.12
CA VAL A 22 -14.09 -8.43 -3.40
C VAL A 22 -14.48 -9.64 -2.57
N SER A 23 -15.64 -9.57 -1.92
CA SER A 23 -16.15 -10.70 -1.15
C SER A 23 -16.44 -11.90 -2.08
N PRO A 24 -16.27 -13.15 -1.61
CA PRO A 24 -16.50 -14.34 -2.44
C PRO A 24 -17.92 -14.44 -3.03
N ASP A 25 -18.89 -13.82 -2.36
CA ASP A 25 -20.28 -13.76 -2.79
C ASP A 25 -20.58 -12.58 -3.74
N MET A 26 -19.57 -11.79 -4.11
CA MET A 26 -19.63 -10.62 -4.98
C MET A 26 -20.60 -9.52 -4.50
N ARG A 27 -20.98 -9.53 -3.22
CA ARG A 27 -21.91 -8.53 -2.65
C ARG A 27 -21.21 -7.26 -2.18
N GLN A 28 -19.93 -7.32 -1.81
CA GLN A 28 -19.17 -6.19 -1.32
C GLN A 28 -17.82 -6.12 -2.02
N ALA A 29 -17.38 -4.91 -2.32
CA ALA A 29 -16.02 -4.65 -2.78
C ALA A 29 -15.43 -3.48 -1.99
N LYS A 30 -14.27 -3.72 -1.39
CA LYS A 30 -13.48 -2.70 -0.71
C LYS A 30 -12.38 -2.23 -1.67
N VAL A 31 -12.38 -0.94 -1.98
CA VAL A 31 -11.48 -0.31 -2.94
C VAL A 31 -10.49 0.54 -2.16
N HIS A 32 -9.22 0.15 -2.19
CA HIS A 32 -8.12 0.89 -1.61
C HIS A 32 -7.64 1.96 -2.60
N VAL A 33 -7.59 3.20 -2.12
CA VAL A 33 -7.21 4.35 -2.94
C VAL A 33 -6.10 5.15 -2.28
N SER A 34 -5.12 5.54 -3.09
CA SER A 34 -4.12 6.55 -2.72
C SER A 34 -4.55 7.90 -3.27
N VAL A 35 -4.41 8.95 -2.46
CA VAL A 35 -4.73 10.33 -2.84
C VAL A 35 -3.48 11.18 -2.65
N MET A 36 -3.07 11.89 -3.71
CA MET A 36 -1.94 12.80 -3.61
C MET A 36 -2.32 14.06 -2.81
N GLY A 37 -1.67 14.27 -1.67
CA GLY A 37 -1.86 15.43 -0.81
C GLY A 37 -1.75 15.11 0.68
N ASP A 38 -2.30 16.00 1.50
CA ASP A 38 -2.36 15.85 2.95
C ASP A 38 -3.56 14.99 3.42
N ASP A 39 -3.57 14.66 4.71
CA ASP A 39 -4.63 13.82 5.31
C ASP A 39 -6.02 14.46 5.18
N ALA A 40 -6.10 15.80 5.21
CA ALA A 40 -7.34 16.53 5.06
C ALA A 40 -7.93 16.34 3.66
N LYS A 41 -7.11 16.53 2.61
CA LYS A 41 -7.51 16.28 1.22
C LYS A 41 -7.88 14.81 1.00
N GLY A 42 -7.11 13.87 1.58
CA GLY A 42 -7.43 12.45 1.54
C GLY A 42 -8.83 12.13 2.09
N LYS A 43 -9.18 12.68 3.27
CA LYS A 43 -10.51 12.48 3.87
C LYS A 43 -11.64 13.11 3.05
N LEU A 44 -11.43 14.33 2.53
CA LEU A 44 -12.41 15.00 1.67
C LEU A 44 -12.65 14.21 0.38
N CYS A 45 -11.59 13.72 -0.23
CA CYS A 45 -11.66 12.88 -1.41
C CYS A 45 -12.39 11.57 -1.14
N LEU A 46 -12.10 10.91 -0.01
CA LEU A 46 -12.79 9.70 0.42
C LEU A 46 -14.31 9.93 0.53
N HIS A 47 -14.72 11.06 1.10
CA HIS A 47 -16.13 11.44 1.18
C HIS A 47 -16.75 11.66 -0.20
N GLY A 48 -16.04 12.30 -1.13
CA GLY A 48 -16.47 12.48 -2.52
C GLY A 48 -16.65 11.15 -3.27
N LEU A 49 -15.71 10.22 -3.08
CA LEU A 49 -15.78 8.87 -3.64
C LEU A 49 -16.98 8.10 -3.07
N GLN A 50 -17.20 8.17 -1.76
CA GLN A 50 -18.33 7.52 -1.11
C GLN A 50 -19.67 8.08 -1.61
N SER A 51 -19.74 9.39 -1.84
CA SER A 51 -20.93 10.05 -2.43
C SER A 51 -21.17 9.61 -3.89
N SER A 52 -20.10 9.26 -4.62
CA SER A 52 -20.14 8.81 -6.01
C SER A 52 -20.27 7.28 -6.15
N ALA A 53 -20.36 6.54 -5.05
CA ALA A 53 -20.32 5.07 -5.05
C ALA A 53 -21.44 4.45 -5.89
N GLY A 54 -22.68 4.96 -5.79
CA GLY A 54 -23.81 4.46 -6.58
C GLY A 54 -23.66 4.71 -8.08
N PHE A 55 -23.11 5.86 -8.47
CA PHE A 55 -22.79 6.15 -9.86
C PHE A 55 -21.75 5.17 -10.40
N LEU A 56 -20.66 4.95 -9.65
CA LEU A 56 -19.64 3.97 -10.02
C LEU A 56 -20.20 2.54 -10.10
N GLN A 57 -21.08 2.17 -9.18
CA GLN A 57 -21.75 0.87 -9.19
C GLN A 57 -22.58 0.68 -10.47
N SER A 58 -23.36 1.68 -10.89
CA SER A 58 -24.13 1.62 -12.14
C SER A 58 -23.23 1.46 -13.38
N LYS A 59 -22.02 2.04 -13.32
CA LYS A 59 -21.03 1.96 -14.39
C LYS A 59 -20.33 0.61 -14.44
N ILE A 60 -20.21 -0.08 -13.30
CA ILE A 60 -19.72 -1.45 -13.21
C ILE A 60 -20.76 -2.41 -13.74
N SER A 61 -22.04 -2.26 -13.34
CA SER A 61 -23.12 -3.16 -13.75
C SER A 61 -23.34 -3.16 -15.28
N GLN A 62 -23.05 -2.04 -15.96
CA GLN A 62 -23.12 -1.94 -17.41
C GLN A 62 -21.95 -2.63 -18.14
N ARG A 63 -20.84 -2.90 -17.44
CA ARG A 63 -19.60 -3.42 -18.03
C ARG A 63 -19.31 -4.87 -17.69
N ILE A 64 -19.89 -5.38 -16.61
CA ILE A 64 -19.64 -6.74 -16.13
C ILE A 64 -20.96 -7.45 -15.92
N ASP A 65 -21.15 -8.59 -16.59
CA ASP A 65 -22.32 -9.43 -16.42
C ASP A 65 -22.17 -10.27 -15.15
N THR A 66 -22.78 -9.78 -14.07
CA THR A 66 -22.74 -10.41 -12.75
C THR A 66 -24.13 -10.45 -12.18
N ARG A 67 -24.47 -11.54 -11.46
CA ARG A 67 -25.77 -11.67 -10.80
C ARG A 67 -26.04 -10.55 -9.80
N TYR A 68 -24.99 -10.10 -9.12
CA TYR A 68 -25.01 -8.96 -8.21
C TYR A 68 -23.84 -8.05 -8.52
N THR A 69 -24.11 -6.75 -8.58
CA THR A 69 -23.04 -5.75 -8.62
C THR A 69 -22.62 -5.42 -7.19
N PRO A 70 -21.34 -5.61 -6.80
CA PRO A 70 -20.90 -5.40 -5.44
C PRO A 70 -21.12 -3.96 -4.98
N GLN A 71 -21.48 -3.79 -3.71
CA GLN A 71 -21.49 -2.47 -3.08
C GLN A 71 -20.05 -2.01 -2.83
N LEU A 72 -19.71 -0.83 -3.33
CA LEU A 72 -18.38 -0.26 -3.21
C LEU A 72 -18.22 0.45 -1.86
N LYS A 73 -17.14 0.12 -1.15
CA LYS A 73 -16.64 0.88 0.00
C LYS A 73 -15.22 1.33 -0.32
N PHE A 74 -14.90 2.58 0.00
CA PHE A 74 -13.58 3.14 -0.26
C PHE A 74 -12.79 3.26 1.05
N GLU A 75 -11.50 2.97 0.99
CA GLU A 75 -10.56 3.15 2.11
C GLU A 75 -9.25 3.77 1.58
N LEU A 76 -8.64 4.67 2.37
CA LEU A 76 -7.35 5.23 2.02
C LEU A 76 -6.25 4.20 2.22
N ASP A 77 -5.40 4.05 1.21
CA ASP A 77 -4.22 3.20 1.28
C ASP A 77 -3.12 3.91 2.09
N MET A 78 -2.98 3.51 3.35
CA MET A 78 -1.93 3.99 4.25
C MET A 78 -0.64 3.18 4.11
N GLY A 79 -0.59 2.18 3.22
CA GLY A 79 0.54 1.26 3.07
C GLY A 79 1.86 1.98 2.81
N VAL A 80 1.88 2.96 1.90
CA VAL A 80 3.10 3.73 1.58
C VAL A 80 3.62 4.52 2.79
N LYS A 81 2.71 5.18 3.55
CA LYS A 81 3.09 5.92 4.77
C LYS A 81 3.67 4.99 5.81
N ASN A 82 3.06 3.82 5.98
CA ASN A 82 3.52 2.81 6.93
C ASN A 82 4.89 2.25 6.54
N SER A 83 5.11 1.94 5.26
CA SER A 83 6.42 1.46 4.78
C SER A 83 7.54 2.47 5.04
N ILE A 84 7.30 3.76 4.75
CA ILE A 84 8.30 4.82 5.02
C ILE A 84 8.59 4.93 6.51
N ALA A 85 7.56 4.91 7.36
CA ALA A 85 7.73 4.94 8.80
C ALA A 85 8.55 3.74 9.30
N MET A 86 8.23 2.53 8.83
CA MET A 86 8.94 1.31 9.20
C MET A 86 10.40 1.33 8.75
N THR A 87 10.70 1.77 7.53
CA THR A 87 12.08 1.92 7.04
C THR A 87 12.86 2.92 7.89
N LYS A 88 12.23 4.03 8.29
CA LYS A 88 12.86 5.02 9.15
C LYS A 88 13.22 4.44 10.52
N LEU A 89 12.29 3.75 11.16
CA LEU A 89 12.52 3.03 12.43
C LEU A 89 13.62 1.96 12.30
N LEU A 90 13.65 1.22 11.19
CA LEU A 90 14.68 0.20 10.95
C LEU A 90 16.08 0.82 10.81
N ASN A 91 16.19 1.94 10.10
CA ASN A 91 17.46 2.65 9.93
C ASN A 91 17.97 3.22 11.26
N GLU A 92 17.10 3.80 12.08
CA GLU A 92 17.46 4.30 13.42
C GLU A 92 18.05 3.17 14.31
N VAL A 93 17.51 1.95 14.23
CA VAL A 93 18.03 0.79 14.99
C VAL A 93 19.36 0.27 14.43
N LEU A 94 19.58 0.37 13.12
CA LEU A 94 20.82 -0.08 12.47
C LEU A 94 21.98 0.89 12.70
N GLU A 95 21.72 2.20 12.71
CA GLU A 95 22.73 3.24 12.99
C GLU A 95 23.23 3.19 14.45
N ASP A 96 22.43 2.68 15.37
CA ASP A 96 22.78 2.56 16.81
C ASP A 96 23.58 1.29 17.14
N ARG A 97 23.91 0.45 16.14
CA ARG A 97 24.88 -0.64 16.31
C ARG A 97 26.30 -0.12 16.04
N PRO A 98 27.18 -0.03 17.05
CA PRO A 98 28.60 0.16 16.75
C PRO A 98 29.08 -1.02 15.92
N GLU A 99 29.79 -0.73 14.83
CA GLU A 99 30.41 -1.74 13.98
C GLU A 99 31.26 -2.67 14.85
N GLN A 100 30.85 -3.94 14.94
CA GLN A 100 31.74 -4.96 15.48
C GLN A 100 32.84 -5.18 14.45
N PRO A 101 34.12 -4.95 14.81
CA PRO A 101 35.23 -5.19 13.89
C PRO A 101 35.19 -6.65 13.42
N GLY A 102 35.40 -6.83 12.12
CA GLY A 102 35.35 -8.12 11.44
C GLY A 102 36.18 -9.18 12.17
N ASN A 103 35.55 -10.33 12.39
CA ASN A 103 36.24 -11.52 12.83
C ASN A 103 36.89 -12.14 11.59
N ASP A 104 38.11 -11.69 11.24
CA ASP A 104 38.94 -12.30 10.21
C ASP A 104 39.26 -13.76 10.59
N PRO A 105 38.85 -14.77 9.81
CA PRO A 105 39.28 -16.13 10.00
C PRO A 105 40.42 -16.39 9.02
N ASP A 106 41.65 -15.98 9.33
CA ASP A 106 42.88 -16.61 8.82
C ASP A 106 44.13 -15.87 9.30
N SER A 107 44.73 -16.36 10.39
CA SER A 107 46.18 -16.28 10.64
C SER A 107 46.54 -17.15 11.85
N ASP A 108 46.97 -18.39 11.63
CA ASP A 108 48.39 -18.69 11.84
C ASP A 108 48.80 -19.99 11.15
N GLU A 109 49.84 -19.85 10.33
CA GLU A 109 50.51 -20.87 9.54
C GLU A 109 51.39 -21.77 10.42
N SER A 110 51.47 -23.03 10.00
CA SER A 110 52.48 -24.05 10.32
C SER A 110 53.85 -23.57 10.83
N THR A 111 54.37 -24.20 11.89
CA THR A 111 55.81 -24.48 12.05
C THR A 111 56.02 -25.78 12.86
N THR A 112 56.26 -26.86 12.13
CA THR A 112 57.33 -27.88 12.28
C THR A 112 57.69 -28.48 13.67
N GLN A 113 57.38 -29.78 13.83
CA GLN A 113 58.21 -30.97 14.24
C GLN A 113 59.57 -30.74 14.98
N PRO A 114 60.13 -31.66 15.82
CA PRO A 114 60.02 -33.13 15.66
C PRO A 114 60.08 -34.05 16.92
N ASP A 115 59.78 -35.34 16.64
CA ASP A 115 60.31 -36.62 17.14
C ASP A 115 60.76 -36.82 18.60
N ASP A 116 60.08 -37.74 19.31
CA ASP A 116 60.63 -39.02 19.84
C ASP A 116 59.50 -40.02 20.16
#